data_AF-A0A4R2RHR9-F1
#
_entry.id   AF-A0A4R2RHR9-F1
#
_cell.length_a   1.000
_cell.length_b   1.000
_cell.length_c   1.000
_cell.angle_alpha   90.00
_cell.angle_beta   90.00
_cell.angle_gamma   90.00
#
_symmetry.space_group_name_H-M   'P 1'
#
loop_
_entity.id
_entity.type
_entity.pdbx_description
1 polymer ?
#
loop_
_entity_poly.entity_id
_entity_poly.type
_entity_poly.pdbx_seq_one_letter_code
_entity_poly.pdbx_strand_id
1 'polypeptide(L)'
;MNNNISTNKKLLMYFFISILLTFGPVACSTQSEPITLTPEEEKYQKSLVLIRNHDYESARNILHEIGGYYKDSRKLILFTNANIFVQKMYNSELSETDRINSNELALSVLSEIKDGDLKEFQKDIDELRKKVNYESVYIKAKGYFEKKQYDAAVDYFNKIPGYKDSNRMYKLSQVFKLIKDEKIYSHVDRNNFKSELAKINITSDEYGEYAAEISTSIDEILKKEEWPQLQKAKSGVRIGMTKAEVLESSWGKPQHVNKTTTSYGTSEQWVYGINSYLYFEDGILTAIQN
;
A
#
# COMPACT_ATOMS: atom_id res chain seq x y z
N MET A 1 -3.76 -10.24 44.01
CA MET A 1 -5.00 -11.00 43.76
C MET A 1 -5.39 -10.80 42.30
N ASN A 2 -5.90 -11.87 41.67
CA ASN A 2 -6.38 -12.01 40.29
C ASN A 2 -5.37 -12.31 39.17
N ASN A 3 -4.98 -13.59 39.14
CA ASN A 3 -5.21 -14.55 38.05
C ASN A 3 -5.74 -13.99 36.72
N ASN A 4 -4.90 -14.04 35.66
CA ASN A 4 -5.29 -14.55 34.34
C ASN A 4 -4.08 -14.57 33.39
N ILE A 5 -3.18 -15.53 33.59
CA ILE A 5 -2.21 -15.95 32.57
C ILE A 5 -2.19 -17.48 32.57
N SER A 6 -3.23 -18.09 32.01
CA SER A 6 -3.32 -19.54 31.81
C SER A 6 -4.39 -19.89 30.79
N THR A 7 -4.32 -19.35 29.57
CA THR A 7 -5.15 -19.86 28.47
C THR A 7 -4.55 -19.51 27.10
N ASN A 8 -3.42 -20.13 26.75
CA ASN A 8 -3.05 -20.38 25.35
C ASN A 8 -1.94 -21.44 25.19
N LYS A 9 -1.93 -22.45 26.08
CA LYS A 9 -1.10 -23.68 25.95
C LYS A 9 -1.96 -24.95 25.86
N LYS A 10 -3.23 -24.85 25.43
CA LYS A 10 -4.17 -25.98 25.35
C LYS A 10 -4.92 -26.04 24.02
N LEU A 11 -4.20 -25.97 22.91
CA LEU A 11 -4.77 -26.32 21.61
C LEU A 11 -3.73 -27.04 20.75
N LEU A 12 -3.44 -28.29 21.11
CA LEU A 12 -2.95 -29.36 20.23
C LEU A 12 -2.69 -30.62 21.09
N MET A 13 -3.78 -31.18 21.62
CA MET A 13 -3.79 -32.51 22.20
C MET A 13 -5.06 -33.22 21.71
N TYR A 14 -4.83 -34.35 21.04
CA TYR A 14 -5.76 -35.39 20.57
C TYR A 14 -6.34 -35.31 19.16
N PHE A 15 -5.78 -36.16 18.27
CA PHE A 15 -6.46 -37.32 17.67
C PHE A 15 -5.36 -38.36 17.34
N PHE A 16 -5.07 -39.33 18.24
CA PHE A 16 -5.49 -40.75 18.26
C PHE A 16 -5.11 -41.56 16.98
N ILE A 17 -4.75 -42.85 16.99
CA ILE A 17 -4.15 -43.85 17.91
C ILE A 17 -4.06 -45.15 17.05
N SER A 18 -3.07 -46.00 17.30
CA SER A 18 -3.05 -47.46 17.05
C SER A 18 -3.27 -48.03 15.64
N ILE A 19 -2.21 -48.63 15.08
CA ILE A 19 -2.29 -49.99 14.50
C ILE A 19 -1.05 -50.79 14.95
N LEU A 20 -1.26 -51.75 15.87
CA LEU A 20 -0.36 -52.88 16.09
C LEU A 20 -1.23 -54.15 16.14
N LEU A 21 -0.95 -55.04 15.19
CA LEU A 21 -1.18 -56.50 15.15
C LEU A 21 -2.61 -57.04 15.00
N THR A 22 -2.87 -57.76 13.89
CA THR A 22 -3.00 -59.24 13.88
C THR A 22 -3.35 -59.77 12.49
N PHE A 23 -2.44 -60.50 11.85
CA PHE A 23 -2.73 -61.74 11.11
C PHE A 23 -1.48 -62.63 11.15
N GLY A 24 -1.71 -63.93 11.31
CA GLY A 24 -0.79 -64.96 11.85
C GLY A 24 0.38 -65.40 10.96
N PRO A 25 1.07 -66.49 11.37
CA PRO A 25 2.43 -66.77 10.96
C PRO A 25 2.47 -67.34 9.54
N VAL A 26 3.14 -66.62 8.63
CA VAL A 26 3.73 -67.24 7.45
C VAL A 26 5.19 -67.49 7.78
N ALA A 27 5.54 -68.76 8.01
CA ALA A 27 6.93 -69.18 8.02
C ALA A 27 7.49 -68.95 6.61
N CYS A 28 8.21 -67.86 6.43
CA CYS A 28 9.11 -67.68 5.30
C CYS A 28 10.43 -67.16 5.86
N SER A 29 11.45 -68.00 5.78
CA SER A 29 12.80 -67.75 6.22
C SER A 29 13.45 -66.67 5.36
N THR A 30 13.43 -65.43 5.84
CA THR A 30 14.47 -64.46 5.53
C THR A 30 14.72 -63.67 6.81
N GLN A 31 15.77 -64.03 7.56
CA GLN A 31 16.40 -63.08 8.49
C GLN A 31 16.88 -61.91 7.65
N SER A 32 16.06 -60.86 7.51
CA SER A 32 16.59 -59.56 7.16
C SER A 32 17.26 -59.03 8.43
N GLU A 33 18.59 -58.96 8.42
CA GLU A 33 19.33 -58.24 9.46
C GLU A 33 18.70 -56.86 9.68
N PRO A 34 18.61 -56.36 10.94
CA PRO A 34 18.15 -55.00 11.17
C PRO A 34 19.04 -54.05 10.38
N ILE A 35 18.45 -53.27 9.47
CA ILE A 35 19.18 -52.28 8.68
C ILE A 35 19.77 -51.27 9.67
N THR A 36 21.05 -51.40 9.99
CA THR A 36 21.79 -50.42 10.78
C THR A 36 22.03 -49.21 9.90
N LEU A 37 21.40 -48.09 10.26
CA LEU A 37 21.63 -46.84 9.54
C LEU A 37 23.10 -46.44 9.68
N THR A 38 23.68 -45.92 8.62
CA THR A 38 24.99 -45.27 8.70
C THR A 38 24.89 -44.05 9.61
N PRO A 39 25.96 -43.67 10.33
CA PRO A 39 25.96 -42.46 11.16
C PRO A 39 25.49 -41.19 10.42
N GLU A 40 25.83 -41.08 9.13
CA GLU A 40 25.40 -39.99 8.25
C GLU A 40 23.88 -40.01 8.00
N GLU A 41 23.27 -41.20 7.89
CA GLU A 41 21.84 -41.34 7.65
C GLU A 41 21.04 -41.03 8.92
N GLU A 42 21.53 -41.44 10.10
CA GLU A 42 20.94 -41.09 11.38
C GLU A 42 20.92 -39.56 11.58
N LYS A 43 22.07 -38.90 11.33
CA LYS A 43 22.18 -37.44 11.39
C LYS A 43 21.26 -36.75 10.39
N TYR A 44 21.23 -37.24 9.14
CA TYR A 44 20.36 -36.70 8.10
C TYR A 44 18.87 -36.79 8.49
N GLN A 45 18.39 -37.95 8.94
CA GLN A 45 17.02 -38.14 9.39
C GLN A 45 16.68 -37.26 10.61
N LYS A 46 17.61 -37.13 11.56
CA LYS A 46 17.45 -36.23 12.72
C LYS A 46 17.29 -34.77 12.28
N SER A 47 18.06 -34.31 11.30
CA SER A 47 17.93 -32.96 10.75
C SER A 47 16.56 -32.73 10.11
N LEU A 48 16.01 -33.70 9.37
CA LEU A 48 14.66 -33.60 8.82
C LEU A 48 13.60 -33.41 9.91
N VAL A 49 13.71 -34.16 11.02
CA VAL A 49 12.80 -34.01 12.17
C VAL A 49 12.92 -32.61 12.79
N LEU A 50 14.13 -32.09 12.97
CA LEU A 50 14.36 -30.76 13.50
C LEU A 50 13.77 -29.67 12.59
N ILE A 51 13.93 -29.80 11.27
CA ILE A 51 13.34 -28.88 10.28
C ILE A 51 11.81 -28.88 10.38
N ARG A 52 11.18 -30.06 10.45
CA ARG A 52 9.71 -30.18 10.63
C ARG A 52 9.22 -29.54 11.93
N ASN A 53 10.07 -29.49 12.95
CA ASN A 53 9.79 -28.84 14.23
C ASN A 53 10.24 -27.36 14.28
N HIS A 54 10.67 -26.79 13.15
CA HIS A 54 11.17 -25.42 13.01
C HIS A 54 12.41 -25.09 13.86
N ASP A 55 13.18 -26.09 14.28
CA ASP A 55 14.48 -25.94 14.95
C ASP A 55 15.61 -25.90 13.91
N TYR A 56 15.66 -24.80 13.15
CA TYR A 56 16.54 -24.64 12.01
C TYR A 56 18.02 -24.51 12.39
N GLU A 57 18.33 -23.88 13.53
CA GLU A 57 19.71 -23.72 14.01
C GLU A 57 20.33 -25.09 14.35
N SER A 58 19.62 -25.93 15.11
CA SER A 58 20.08 -27.28 15.43
C SER A 58 20.19 -28.14 14.18
N ALA A 59 19.20 -28.08 13.27
CA ALA A 59 19.23 -28.82 12.02
C ALA A 59 20.45 -28.43 11.16
N ARG A 60 20.71 -27.13 10.99
CA ARG A 60 21.83 -26.61 10.22
C ARG A 60 23.17 -27.11 10.78
N ASN A 61 23.34 -27.09 12.10
CA ASN A 61 24.57 -27.55 12.74
C ASN A 61 24.85 -29.03 12.44
N ILE A 62 23.84 -29.90 12.55
CA ILE A 62 23.98 -31.33 12.23
C ILE A 62 24.24 -31.53 10.72
N LEU A 63 23.57 -30.79 9.85
CA LEU A 63 23.79 -30.88 8.40
C LEU A 63 25.22 -30.49 7.99
N HIS A 64 25.84 -29.54 8.70
CA HIS A 64 27.25 -29.19 8.50
C HIS A 64 28.20 -30.31 8.93
N GLU A 65 27.87 -31.08 9.98
CA GLU A 65 28.69 -32.22 10.42
C GLU A 65 28.77 -33.33 9.37
N ILE A 66 27.72 -33.53 8.57
CA ILE A 66 27.71 -34.50 7.46
C ILE A 66 28.19 -33.89 6.12
N GLY A 67 28.80 -32.70 6.17
CA GLY A 67 29.56 -32.11 5.07
C GLY A 67 28.72 -31.55 3.92
N GLY A 68 27.39 -31.53 4.00
CA GLY A 68 26.53 -31.01 2.92
C GLY A 68 26.53 -31.84 1.62
N TYR A 69 27.43 -32.80 1.46
CA TYR A 69 27.54 -33.68 0.28
C TYR A 69 26.65 -34.93 0.36
N TYR A 70 26.17 -35.27 1.56
CA TYR A 70 25.28 -36.40 1.75
C TYR A 70 23.87 -36.06 1.29
N LYS A 71 23.34 -36.80 0.30
CA LYS A 71 22.01 -36.59 -0.29
C LYS A 71 21.79 -35.12 -0.71
N ASP A 72 20.73 -34.49 -0.26
CA ASP A 72 20.36 -33.09 -0.52
C ASP A 72 20.70 -32.16 0.67
N SER A 73 21.62 -32.58 1.56
CA SER A 73 21.99 -31.82 2.76
C SER A 73 22.41 -30.38 2.47
N ARG A 74 23.10 -30.12 1.35
CA ARG A 74 23.42 -28.74 0.92
C ARG A 74 22.17 -27.88 0.73
N LYS A 75 21.10 -28.43 0.15
CA LYS A 75 19.82 -27.72 -0.05
C LYS A 75 19.09 -27.51 1.27
N LEU A 76 19.14 -28.49 2.17
CA LEU A 76 18.60 -28.35 3.53
C LEU A 76 19.35 -27.27 4.33
N ILE A 77 20.67 -27.11 4.13
CA ILE A 77 21.45 -26.01 4.73
C ILE A 77 20.99 -24.65 4.19
N LEU A 78 20.78 -24.52 2.88
CA LEU A 78 20.23 -23.30 2.29
C LEU A 78 18.84 -22.98 2.84
N PHE A 79 17.97 -23.99 2.93
CA PHE A 79 16.61 -23.84 3.45
C PHE A 79 16.58 -23.44 4.93
N THR A 80 17.42 -24.08 5.75
CA THR A 80 17.55 -23.73 7.19
C THR A 80 18.10 -22.31 7.36
N ASN A 81 19.13 -21.92 6.60
CA ASN A 81 19.66 -20.55 6.61
C ASN A 81 18.61 -19.51 6.23
N ALA A 82 17.85 -19.74 5.16
CA ALA A 82 16.76 -18.85 4.74
C ALA A 82 15.75 -18.61 5.88
N ASN A 83 15.32 -19.68 6.54
CA ASN A 83 14.40 -19.59 7.68
C ASN A 83 15.01 -18.85 8.86
N ILE A 84 16.29 -19.08 9.18
CA ILE A 84 16.98 -18.37 10.26
C ILE A 84 17.02 -16.86 9.98
N PHE A 85 17.36 -16.45 8.75
CA PHE A 85 17.33 -15.03 8.38
C PHE A 85 15.93 -14.43 8.53
N VAL A 86 14.91 -15.17 8.10
CA VAL A 86 13.52 -14.73 8.22
C VAL A 86 13.05 -14.64 9.68
N GLN A 87 13.41 -15.60 10.53
CA GLN A 87 13.15 -15.53 11.97
C GLN A 87 13.79 -14.28 12.58
N LYS A 88 15.04 -13.99 12.24
CA LYS A 88 15.73 -12.78 12.70
C LYS A 88 15.02 -11.50 12.26
N MET A 89 14.52 -11.44 11.02
CA MET A 89 13.75 -10.28 10.52
C MET A 89 12.48 -9.97 11.31
N TYR A 90 11.77 -11.00 11.77
CA TYR A 90 10.50 -10.83 12.47
C TYR A 90 10.65 -10.72 14.00
N ASN A 91 11.79 -11.12 14.54
CA ASN A 91 12.11 -10.84 15.93
C ASN A 91 12.35 -9.33 16.08
N SER A 92 11.61 -8.69 16.98
CA SER A 92 11.48 -7.23 17.14
C SER A 92 12.75 -6.50 17.64
N GLU A 93 13.91 -7.09 17.46
CA GLU A 93 15.20 -6.64 18.03
C GLU A 93 16.16 -6.11 16.95
N LEU A 94 15.85 -6.27 15.66
CA LEU A 94 16.72 -5.82 14.57
C LEU A 94 16.48 -4.35 14.17
N SER A 95 17.57 -3.68 13.81
CA SER A 95 17.51 -2.40 13.10
C SER A 95 16.89 -2.57 11.71
N GLU A 96 16.41 -1.48 11.12
CA GLU A 96 15.88 -1.45 9.74
C GLU A 96 16.89 -2.02 8.74
N THR A 97 18.16 -1.60 8.84
CA THR A 97 19.26 -2.06 7.99
C THR A 97 19.50 -3.56 8.13
N ASP A 98 19.52 -4.09 9.36
CA ASP A 98 19.73 -5.52 9.58
C ASP A 98 18.59 -6.37 9.04
N ARG A 99 17.36 -5.83 9.08
CA ARG A 99 16.20 -6.48 8.48
C ARG A 99 16.32 -6.54 6.96
N ILE A 100 16.72 -5.45 6.32
CA ILE A 100 16.99 -5.41 4.86
C ILE A 100 18.07 -6.43 4.49
N ASN A 101 19.20 -6.41 5.19
CA ASN A 101 20.31 -7.33 4.94
C ASN A 101 19.87 -8.79 5.10
N SER A 102 19.10 -9.10 6.15
CA SER A 102 18.56 -10.45 6.37
C SER A 102 17.59 -10.88 5.27
N ASN A 103 16.75 -9.96 4.77
CA ASN A 103 15.85 -10.24 3.65
C ASN A 103 16.62 -10.56 2.36
N GLU A 104 17.65 -9.77 2.06
CA GLU A 104 18.50 -9.96 0.89
C GLU A 104 19.26 -11.29 0.95
N LEU A 105 19.79 -11.63 2.13
CA LEU A 105 20.43 -12.93 2.35
C LEU A 105 19.45 -14.08 2.16
N ALA A 106 18.22 -13.96 2.68
CA ALA A 106 17.17 -14.95 2.49
C ALA A 106 16.81 -15.13 1.01
N LEU A 107 16.64 -14.04 0.24
CA LEU A 107 16.40 -14.09 -1.20
C LEU A 107 17.54 -14.77 -1.94
N SER A 108 18.78 -14.41 -1.61
CA SER A 108 19.98 -14.95 -2.23
C SER A 108 20.04 -16.47 -2.09
N VAL A 109 19.93 -17.00 -0.87
CA VAL A 109 19.99 -18.45 -0.65
C VAL A 109 18.78 -19.19 -1.22
N LEU A 110 17.59 -18.58 -1.21
CA LEU A 110 16.38 -19.19 -1.80
C LEU A 110 16.45 -19.28 -3.32
N SER A 111 17.22 -18.41 -3.98
CA SER A 111 17.43 -18.45 -5.43
C SER A 111 18.21 -19.69 -5.88
N GLU A 112 18.99 -20.31 -4.98
CA GLU A 112 19.73 -21.54 -5.25
C GLU A 112 18.84 -22.80 -5.16
N ILE A 113 17.71 -22.74 -4.46
CA ILE A 113 16.75 -23.85 -4.34
C ILE A 113 15.78 -23.77 -5.51
N LYS A 114 15.76 -24.79 -6.37
CA LYS A 114 14.89 -24.84 -7.56
C LYS A 114 13.57 -25.54 -7.27
N ASP A 115 12.58 -25.34 -8.12
CA ASP A 115 11.28 -26.02 -7.97
C ASP A 115 11.45 -27.53 -8.09
N GLY A 116 10.82 -28.28 -7.17
CA GLY A 116 10.97 -29.72 -7.07
C GLY A 116 12.20 -30.18 -6.27
N ASP A 117 13.06 -29.25 -5.83
CA ASP A 117 14.01 -29.53 -4.76
C ASP A 117 13.28 -29.70 -3.44
N LEU A 118 13.80 -30.57 -2.57
CA LEU A 118 13.25 -30.78 -1.23
C LEU A 118 11.72 -30.99 -1.27
N LYS A 119 11.23 -31.89 -2.13
CA LYS A 119 9.80 -32.07 -2.43
C LYS A 119 8.90 -32.13 -1.19
N GLU A 120 9.39 -32.75 -0.11
CA GLU A 120 8.68 -32.83 1.17
C GLU A 120 8.42 -31.45 1.82
N PHE A 121 9.34 -30.49 1.62
CA PHE A 121 9.27 -29.12 2.15
C PHE A 121 8.84 -28.08 1.11
N GLN A 122 8.40 -28.49 -0.09
CA GLN A 122 8.08 -27.55 -1.18
C GLN A 122 7.06 -26.49 -0.74
N LYS A 123 6.03 -26.90 0.01
CA LYS A 123 5.03 -25.96 0.55
C LYS A 123 5.66 -24.91 1.46
N ASP A 124 6.56 -25.32 2.36
CA ASP A 124 7.23 -24.41 3.28
C ASP A 124 8.17 -23.46 2.54
N ILE A 125 8.84 -23.94 1.50
CA ILE A 125 9.68 -23.14 0.61
C ILE A 125 8.84 -22.08 -0.12
N ASP A 126 7.68 -22.45 -0.64
CA ASP A 126 6.78 -21.52 -1.34
C ASP A 126 6.23 -20.45 -0.39
N GLU A 127 5.83 -20.84 0.82
CA GLU A 127 5.42 -19.91 1.86
C GLU A 127 6.55 -18.96 2.27
N LEU A 128 7.78 -19.47 2.41
CA LEU A 128 8.95 -18.68 2.76
C LEU A 128 9.30 -17.69 1.65
N ARG A 129 9.33 -18.13 0.39
CA ARG A 129 9.54 -17.26 -0.79
C ARG A 129 8.50 -16.15 -0.84
N LYS A 130 7.23 -16.47 -0.59
CA LYS A 130 6.16 -15.47 -0.54
C LYS A 130 6.40 -14.43 0.57
N LYS A 131 6.75 -14.87 1.79
CA LYS A 131 7.04 -13.97 2.92
C LYS A 131 8.21 -13.02 2.62
N VAL A 132 9.32 -13.56 2.15
CA VAL A 132 10.53 -12.79 1.81
C VAL A 132 10.27 -11.82 0.65
N ASN A 133 9.52 -12.25 -0.36
CA ASN A 133 9.14 -11.37 -1.47
C ASN A 133 8.21 -10.24 -1.00
N TYR A 134 7.23 -10.55 -0.15
CA TYR A 134 6.30 -9.54 0.39
C TYR A 134 7.03 -8.51 1.25
N GLU A 135 7.98 -8.95 2.09
CA GLU A 135 8.84 -8.06 2.87
C GLU A 135 9.68 -7.16 1.97
N SER A 136 10.29 -7.72 0.91
CA SER A 136 11.05 -6.93 -0.07
C SER A 136 10.20 -5.85 -0.74
N VAL A 137 8.98 -6.21 -1.18
CA VAL A 137 8.04 -5.27 -1.80
C VAL A 137 7.62 -4.18 -0.80
N TYR A 138 7.38 -4.56 0.45
CA TYR A 138 7.00 -3.64 1.53
C TYR A 138 8.10 -2.62 1.84
N ILE A 139 9.34 -3.07 1.97
CA ILE A 139 10.51 -2.19 2.19
C ILE A 139 10.64 -1.19 1.04
N LYS A 140 10.52 -1.65 -0.21
CA LYS A 140 10.56 -0.76 -1.39
C LYS A 140 9.42 0.25 -1.37
N ALA A 141 8.19 -0.18 -1.05
CA ALA A 141 7.03 0.68 -0.97
C ALA A 141 7.21 1.80 0.06
N LYS A 142 7.71 1.47 1.26
CA LYS A 142 8.06 2.46 2.29
C LYS A 142 9.14 3.43 1.82
N GLY A 143 10.21 2.92 1.19
CA GLY A 143 11.26 3.78 0.65
C GLY A 143 10.75 4.77 -0.42
N TYR A 144 9.81 4.37 -1.27
CA TYR A 144 9.15 5.29 -2.21
C TYR A 144 8.29 6.33 -1.50
N PHE A 145 7.54 5.91 -0.49
CA PHE A 145 6.71 6.79 0.32
C PHE A 145 7.54 7.88 1.02
N GLU A 146 8.63 7.50 1.68
CA GLU A 146 9.56 8.41 2.36
C GLU A 146 10.22 9.41 1.40
N LYS A 147 10.50 8.97 0.16
CA LYS A 147 11.01 9.82 -0.92
C LYS A 147 9.94 10.69 -1.59
N LYS A 148 8.70 10.68 -1.09
CA LYS A 148 7.54 11.41 -1.64
C LYS A 148 7.20 11.02 -3.09
N GLN A 149 7.57 9.79 -3.47
CA GLN A 149 7.26 9.16 -4.75
C GLN A 149 5.96 8.33 -4.60
N TYR A 150 4.86 9.03 -4.29
CA TYR A 150 3.61 8.40 -3.87
C TYR A 150 2.97 7.51 -4.93
N ASP A 151 3.11 7.81 -6.23
CA ASP A 151 2.68 6.93 -7.32
C ASP A 151 3.32 5.54 -7.22
N ALA A 152 4.64 5.50 -7.07
CA ALA A 152 5.36 4.25 -6.90
C ALA A 152 5.00 3.55 -5.59
N ALA A 153 4.79 4.31 -4.50
CA ALA A 153 4.35 3.73 -3.24
C ALA A 153 2.98 3.03 -3.37
N VAL A 154 1.99 3.67 -4.02
CA VAL A 154 0.67 3.09 -4.32
C VAL A 154 0.83 1.78 -5.09
N ASP A 155 1.60 1.78 -6.17
CA ASP A 155 1.80 0.60 -7.02
C ASP A 155 2.41 -0.58 -6.25
N TYR A 156 3.36 -0.31 -5.35
CA TYR A 156 4.02 -1.37 -4.59
C TYR A 156 3.17 -1.87 -3.41
N PHE A 157 2.51 -1.00 -2.65
CA PHE A 157 1.63 -1.45 -1.56
C PHE A 157 0.44 -2.27 -2.08
N ASN A 158 -0.09 -1.95 -3.26
CA ASN A 158 -1.18 -2.70 -3.89
C ASN A 158 -0.80 -4.15 -4.24
N LYS A 159 0.50 -4.47 -4.39
CA LYS A 159 0.98 -5.83 -4.71
C LYS A 159 0.96 -6.78 -3.52
N ILE A 160 0.82 -6.26 -2.30
CA ILE A 160 0.95 -7.03 -1.06
C ILE A 160 -0.21 -6.78 -0.09
N PRO A 161 -1.47 -6.89 -0.53
CA PRO A 161 -2.62 -6.56 0.30
C PRO A 161 -2.66 -7.43 1.57
N GLY A 162 -2.93 -6.79 2.70
CA GLY A 162 -3.00 -7.43 4.01
C GLY A 162 -1.65 -7.79 4.63
N TYR A 163 -0.52 -7.44 3.99
CA TYR A 163 0.80 -7.65 4.57
C TYR A 163 1.17 -6.47 5.49
N LYS A 164 1.39 -6.71 6.79
CA LYS A 164 1.64 -5.65 7.79
C LYS A 164 0.55 -4.55 7.69
N ASP A 165 0.94 -3.28 7.66
CA ASP A 165 0.08 -2.11 7.47
C ASP A 165 -0.03 -1.67 5.99
N SER A 166 0.33 -2.53 5.02
CA SER A 166 0.31 -2.21 3.57
C SER A 166 -1.03 -1.63 3.09
N ASN A 167 -2.17 -2.14 3.55
CA ASN A 167 -3.49 -1.61 3.17
C ASN A 167 -3.67 -0.16 3.64
N ARG A 168 -3.24 0.14 4.87
CA ARG A 168 -3.26 1.49 5.43
C ARG A 168 -2.30 2.39 4.65
N MET A 169 -1.07 1.93 4.42
CA MET A 169 -0.05 2.67 3.69
C MET A 169 -0.42 2.91 2.22
N TYR A 170 -1.12 1.98 1.58
CA TYR A 170 -1.69 2.14 0.24
C TYR A 170 -2.66 3.33 0.20
N LYS A 171 -3.65 3.36 1.12
CA LYS A 171 -4.60 4.47 1.22
C LYS A 171 -3.89 5.79 1.54
N LEU A 172 -2.94 5.79 2.49
CA LEU A 172 -2.14 6.97 2.81
C LEU A 172 -1.37 7.49 1.59
N SER A 173 -0.76 6.59 0.83
CA SER A 173 -0.04 6.95 -0.40
C SER A 173 -0.97 7.60 -1.42
N GLN A 174 -2.23 7.15 -1.54
CA GLN A 174 -3.23 7.79 -2.39
C GLN A 174 -3.60 9.19 -1.90
N VAL A 175 -3.79 9.38 -0.58
CA VAL A 175 -4.07 10.71 -0.01
C VAL A 175 -2.93 11.68 -0.30
N PHE A 176 -1.69 11.26 -0.03
CA PHE A 176 -0.52 12.08 -0.27
C PHE A 176 -0.27 12.37 -1.75
N LYS A 177 -0.55 11.41 -2.63
CA LYS A 177 -0.57 11.62 -4.09
C LYS A 177 -1.57 12.71 -4.47
N LEU A 178 -2.83 12.57 -4.02
CA LEU A 178 -3.89 13.54 -4.32
C LEU A 178 -3.52 14.95 -3.83
N ILE A 179 -3.02 15.06 -2.59
CA ILE A 179 -2.54 16.34 -2.03
C ILE A 179 -1.41 16.93 -2.88
N LYS A 180 -0.46 16.11 -3.33
CA LYS A 180 0.66 16.53 -4.17
C LYS A 180 0.18 17.03 -5.53
N ASP A 181 -0.72 16.30 -6.17
CA ASP A 181 -1.27 16.64 -7.49
C ASP A 181 -2.03 17.97 -7.42
N GLU A 182 -2.90 18.16 -6.42
CA GLU A 182 -3.63 19.42 -6.23
C GLU A 182 -2.74 20.61 -5.86
N LYS A 183 -1.63 20.38 -5.14
CA LYS A 183 -0.66 21.45 -4.83
C LYS A 183 0.03 21.98 -6.10
N ILE A 184 0.12 21.19 -7.16
CA ILE A 184 0.75 21.56 -8.44
C ILE A 184 -0.15 22.46 -9.29
N TYR A 185 -1.47 22.31 -9.21
CA TYR A 185 -2.41 23.08 -10.04
C TYR A 185 -2.66 24.51 -9.52
N SER A 186 -2.85 25.44 -10.46
CA SER A 186 -3.14 26.85 -10.17
C SER A 186 -4.58 27.10 -9.73
N HIS A 187 -5.49 26.16 -10.00
CA HIS A 187 -6.90 26.17 -9.64
C HIS A 187 -7.24 24.80 -9.05
N VAL A 188 -7.89 24.78 -7.88
CA VAL A 188 -8.28 23.56 -7.18
C VAL A 188 -9.80 23.45 -7.24
N ASP A 189 -10.31 22.45 -7.94
CA ASP A 189 -11.73 22.09 -7.80
C ASP A 189 -11.93 21.39 -6.44
N ARG A 190 -12.34 22.18 -5.44
CA ARG A 190 -12.55 21.69 -4.07
C ARG A 190 -13.60 20.60 -3.97
N ASN A 191 -14.62 20.62 -4.83
CA ASN A 191 -15.66 19.60 -4.80
C ASN A 191 -15.12 18.29 -5.37
N ASN A 192 -14.35 18.37 -6.46
CA ASN A 192 -13.63 17.22 -7.00
C ASN A 192 -12.64 16.66 -5.98
N PHE A 193 -11.79 17.50 -5.37
CA PHE A 193 -10.83 17.06 -4.36
C PHE A 193 -11.50 16.36 -3.17
N LYS A 194 -12.60 16.93 -2.63
CA LYS A 194 -13.39 16.28 -1.57
C LYS A 194 -13.98 14.95 -2.02
N SER A 195 -14.46 14.88 -3.26
CA SER A 195 -15.01 13.64 -3.84
C SER A 195 -13.93 12.57 -3.97
N GLU A 196 -12.76 12.90 -4.54
CA GLU A 196 -11.64 11.98 -4.67
C GLU A 196 -11.11 11.52 -3.32
N LEU A 197 -10.98 12.43 -2.35
CA LEU A 197 -10.57 12.08 -0.99
C LEU A 197 -11.56 11.10 -0.32
N ALA A 198 -12.86 11.31 -0.51
CA ALA A 198 -13.89 10.41 0.01
C ALA A 198 -13.83 9.01 -0.60
N LYS A 199 -13.43 8.88 -1.88
CA LYS A 199 -13.28 7.58 -2.57
C LYS A 199 -12.15 6.73 -1.98
N ILE A 200 -11.10 7.34 -1.42
CA ILE A 200 -9.97 6.62 -0.80
C ILE A 200 -10.42 5.85 0.46
N ASN A 201 -11.53 6.27 1.09
CA ASN A 201 -12.16 5.60 2.23
C ASN A 201 -11.15 5.28 3.36
N ILE A 202 -10.47 6.34 3.82
CA ILE A 202 -9.55 6.33 4.96
C ILE A 202 -10.10 7.23 6.07
N THR A 203 -10.11 6.74 7.30
CA THR A 203 -10.57 7.52 8.46
C THR A 203 -9.45 8.38 9.04
N SER A 204 -9.80 9.41 9.82
CA SER A 204 -8.83 10.24 10.52
C SER A 204 -7.94 9.43 11.47
N ASP A 205 -8.49 8.40 12.11
CA ASP A 205 -7.75 7.53 13.01
C ASP A 205 -6.74 6.67 12.24
N GLU A 206 -7.08 6.26 11.01
CA GLU A 206 -6.15 5.55 10.12
C GLU A 206 -4.98 6.44 9.67
N TYR A 207 -5.04 7.77 9.82
CA TYR A 207 -3.89 8.63 9.51
C TYR A 207 -2.73 8.48 10.49
N GLY A 208 -3.01 8.14 11.76
CA GLY A 208 -2.00 7.95 12.80
C GLY A 208 -0.96 9.08 12.85
N GLU A 209 0.30 8.73 12.66
CA GLU A 209 1.45 9.64 12.68
C GLU A 209 1.40 10.74 11.61
N TYR A 210 0.65 10.55 10.51
CA TYR A 210 0.52 11.51 9.42
C TYR A 210 -0.66 12.47 9.58
N ALA A 211 -1.47 12.33 10.64
CA ALA A 211 -2.71 13.07 10.81
C ALA A 211 -2.52 14.59 10.75
N ALA A 212 -1.48 15.12 11.41
CA ALA A 212 -1.21 16.55 11.42
C ALA A 212 -0.83 17.07 10.02
N GLU A 213 0.10 16.40 9.33
CA GLU A 213 0.55 16.79 7.99
C GLU A 213 -0.58 16.75 6.96
N ILE A 214 -1.38 15.68 6.98
CA ILE A 214 -2.53 15.51 6.10
C ILE A 214 -3.58 16.58 6.37
N SER A 215 -3.96 16.79 7.63
CA SER A 215 -4.99 17.77 8.01
C SER A 215 -4.57 19.18 7.59
N THR A 216 -3.33 19.57 7.90
CA THR A 216 -2.80 20.88 7.49
C THR A 216 -2.79 21.03 5.96
N SER A 217 -2.34 20.02 5.22
CA SER A 217 -2.29 20.09 3.76
C SER A 217 -3.68 20.16 3.11
N ILE A 218 -4.65 19.40 3.65
CA ILE A 218 -6.05 19.47 3.20
C ILE A 218 -6.63 20.86 3.47
N ASP A 219 -6.43 21.41 4.67
CA ASP A 219 -6.91 22.74 5.03
C ASP A 219 -6.33 23.83 4.13
N GLU A 220 -5.03 23.75 3.81
CA GLU A 220 -4.36 24.66 2.86
C GLU A 220 -5.00 24.60 1.47
N ILE A 221 -5.23 23.39 0.95
CA ILE A 221 -5.85 23.17 -0.36
C ILE A 221 -7.28 23.72 -0.38
N LEU A 222 -8.07 23.49 0.67
CA LEU A 222 -9.45 23.95 0.74
C LEU A 222 -9.58 25.48 0.95
N LYS A 223 -8.56 26.12 1.54
CA LYS A 223 -8.47 27.59 1.70
C LYS A 223 -7.99 28.32 0.45
N LYS A 224 -7.35 27.64 -0.51
CA LYS A 224 -6.71 28.26 -1.70
C LYS A 224 -7.68 29.04 -2.61
N GLU A 225 -8.99 28.90 -2.47
CA GLU A 225 -9.96 29.53 -3.39
C GLU A 225 -11.06 30.33 -2.71
N GLU A 226 -10.67 31.49 -2.17
CA GLU A 226 -11.60 32.61 -2.08
C GLU A 226 -11.29 33.74 -3.08
N TRP A 227 -10.08 33.83 -3.65
CA TRP A 227 -9.67 35.09 -4.27
C TRP A 227 -10.17 35.37 -5.72
N PRO A 228 -10.19 34.42 -6.68
CA PRO A 228 -10.61 34.77 -8.04
C PRO A 228 -12.13 34.83 -8.24
N GLN A 229 -12.88 33.90 -7.64
CA GLN A 229 -14.33 33.83 -7.82
C GLN A 229 -15.09 34.84 -6.94
N LEU A 230 -14.63 35.14 -5.71
CA LEU A 230 -15.24 36.23 -4.92
C LEU A 230 -14.87 37.61 -5.45
N GLN A 231 -13.71 37.81 -6.10
CA GLN A 231 -13.45 39.08 -6.79
C GLN A 231 -14.34 39.24 -8.03
N LYS A 232 -14.48 38.19 -8.86
CA LYS A 232 -15.40 38.21 -10.00
C LYS A 232 -16.86 38.44 -9.59
N ALA A 233 -17.29 37.84 -8.47
CA ALA A 233 -18.63 38.05 -7.92
C ALA A 233 -18.81 39.41 -7.22
N LYS A 234 -17.73 40.10 -6.83
CA LYS A 234 -17.78 41.39 -6.09
C LYS A 234 -17.52 42.64 -6.93
N SER A 235 -16.93 42.55 -8.12
CA SER A 235 -16.85 43.70 -9.02
C SER A 235 -18.18 43.87 -9.77
N GLY A 236 -19.06 44.71 -9.23
CA GLY A 236 -20.22 45.19 -9.97
C GLY A 236 -19.82 45.96 -11.24
N VAL A 237 -20.81 46.35 -12.03
CA VAL A 237 -20.59 47.13 -13.25
C VAL A 237 -20.38 48.61 -12.93
N ARG A 238 -19.56 49.30 -13.73
CA ARG A 238 -19.33 50.76 -13.65
C ARG A 238 -19.42 51.40 -15.04
N ILE A 239 -19.95 52.62 -15.09
CA ILE A 239 -19.96 53.44 -16.31
C ILE A 239 -18.54 53.51 -16.88
N GLY A 240 -18.42 53.34 -18.20
CA GLY A 240 -17.16 53.26 -18.94
C GLY A 240 -16.67 51.84 -19.25
N MET A 241 -17.25 50.80 -18.65
CA MET A 241 -16.89 49.42 -19.00
C MET A 241 -17.30 49.05 -20.42
N THR A 242 -16.44 48.30 -21.11
CA THR A 242 -16.76 47.64 -22.36
C THR A 242 -17.75 46.49 -22.15
N LYS A 243 -18.42 46.07 -23.22
CA LYS A 243 -19.28 44.87 -23.19
C LYS A 243 -18.55 43.61 -22.69
N ALA A 244 -17.27 43.44 -23.03
CA ALA A 244 -16.47 42.30 -22.57
C ALA A 244 -16.25 42.34 -21.05
N GLU A 245 -15.88 43.51 -20.50
CA GLU A 245 -15.69 43.69 -19.07
C GLU A 245 -16.99 43.47 -18.28
N VAL A 246 -18.14 43.89 -18.82
CA VAL A 246 -19.45 43.64 -18.20
C VAL A 246 -19.79 42.14 -18.22
N LEU A 247 -19.54 41.44 -19.32
CA LEU A 247 -19.73 39.98 -19.41
C LEU A 247 -18.81 39.21 -18.45
N GLU A 248 -17.66 39.76 -18.12
CA GLU A 248 -16.69 39.21 -17.17
C GLU A 248 -16.97 39.58 -15.70
N SER A 249 -17.90 40.53 -15.47
CA SER A 249 -18.32 41.00 -14.15
C SER A 249 -19.34 40.07 -13.47
N SER A 250 -19.76 40.42 -12.25
CA SER A 250 -20.81 39.70 -11.50
C SER A 250 -22.19 39.76 -12.15
N TRP A 251 -22.42 40.68 -13.09
CA TRP A 251 -23.67 40.77 -13.84
C TRP A 251 -23.75 39.71 -14.94
N GLY A 252 -22.63 39.37 -15.59
CA GLY A 252 -22.58 38.32 -16.61
C GLY A 252 -23.41 38.62 -17.86
N LYS A 253 -23.97 37.57 -18.50
CA LYS A 253 -24.76 37.70 -19.73
C LYS A 253 -26.19 38.21 -19.43
N PRO A 254 -26.71 39.18 -20.19
CA PRO A 254 -28.09 39.63 -20.05
C PRO A 254 -29.08 38.56 -20.53
N GLN A 255 -30.32 38.67 -20.05
CA GLN A 255 -31.44 37.85 -20.53
C GLN A 255 -31.86 38.29 -21.94
N HIS A 256 -31.90 39.60 -22.19
CA HIS A 256 -32.25 40.17 -23.49
C HIS A 256 -31.36 41.36 -23.85
N VAL A 257 -31.09 41.54 -25.15
CA VAL A 257 -30.35 42.70 -25.68
C VAL A 257 -31.19 43.36 -26.75
N ASN A 258 -31.58 44.62 -26.53
CA ASN A 258 -32.21 45.47 -27.52
C ASN A 258 -31.13 46.33 -28.17
N LYS A 259 -30.96 46.27 -29.49
CA LYS A 259 -29.90 46.97 -30.22
C LYS A 259 -30.45 47.85 -31.33
N THR A 260 -29.98 49.09 -31.39
CA THR A 260 -30.30 50.05 -32.45
C THR A 260 -28.99 50.59 -33.05
N THR A 261 -28.86 50.54 -34.37
CA THR A 261 -27.72 51.12 -35.09
C THR A 261 -28.24 52.18 -36.06
N THR A 262 -27.65 53.37 -36.01
CA THR A 262 -27.97 54.51 -36.86
C THR A 262 -26.71 55.01 -37.57
N SER A 263 -26.85 56.02 -38.45
CA SER A 263 -25.70 56.71 -39.04
C SER A 263 -24.81 57.42 -38.01
N TYR A 264 -25.31 57.66 -36.80
CA TYR A 264 -24.61 58.39 -35.74
C TYR A 264 -23.93 57.50 -34.70
N GLY A 265 -24.18 56.18 -34.72
CA GLY A 265 -23.62 55.24 -33.75
C GLY A 265 -24.55 54.06 -33.44
N THR A 266 -24.14 53.23 -32.48
CA THR A 266 -24.89 52.07 -31.99
C THR A 266 -25.24 52.22 -30.51
N SER A 267 -26.52 52.06 -30.17
CA SER A 267 -27.00 51.97 -28.80
C SER A 267 -27.55 50.58 -28.48
N GLU A 268 -27.24 50.07 -27.29
CA GLU A 268 -27.73 48.78 -26.79
C GLU A 268 -28.31 48.92 -25.38
N GLN A 269 -29.42 48.23 -25.10
CA GLN A 269 -29.95 48.05 -23.75
C GLN A 269 -29.90 46.55 -23.42
N TRP A 270 -29.21 46.23 -22.33
CA TRP A 270 -29.05 44.88 -21.81
C TRP A 270 -29.97 44.69 -20.60
N VAL A 271 -30.89 43.73 -20.68
CA VAL A 271 -31.94 43.46 -19.69
C VAL A 271 -31.55 42.24 -18.84
N TYR A 272 -31.57 42.38 -17.52
CA TYR A 272 -31.24 41.30 -16.57
C TYR A 272 -32.43 40.81 -15.74
N GLY A 273 -33.55 41.54 -15.76
CA GLY A 273 -34.77 41.18 -15.04
C GLY A 273 -35.73 42.37 -14.98
N ILE A 274 -36.70 42.31 -14.06
CA ILE A 274 -37.64 43.42 -13.83
C ILE A 274 -36.87 44.57 -13.17
N ASN A 275 -36.80 45.71 -13.86
CA ASN A 275 -36.13 46.95 -13.44
C ASN A 275 -34.59 46.96 -13.43
N SER A 276 -33.90 45.97 -13.98
CA SER A 276 -32.42 45.97 -14.05
C SER A 276 -31.90 46.01 -15.48
N TYR A 277 -31.29 47.14 -15.86
CA TYR A 277 -30.86 47.45 -17.21
C TYR A 277 -29.48 48.11 -17.26
N LEU A 278 -28.71 47.76 -18.29
CA LEU A 278 -27.45 48.42 -18.65
C LEU A 278 -27.57 49.02 -20.04
N TYR A 279 -27.14 50.27 -20.20
CA TYR A 279 -27.20 51.00 -21.48
C TYR A 279 -25.80 51.21 -22.02
N PHE A 280 -25.58 50.87 -23.29
CA PHE A 280 -24.30 51.03 -23.96
C PHE A 280 -24.44 51.96 -25.16
N GLU A 281 -23.42 52.79 -25.37
CA GLU A 281 -23.20 53.55 -26.59
C GLU A 281 -21.85 53.14 -27.19
N ASP A 282 -21.86 52.72 -28.45
CA ASP A 282 -20.70 52.21 -29.20
C ASP A 282 -19.85 51.17 -28.44
N GLY A 283 -20.53 50.34 -27.64
CA GLY A 283 -19.92 49.24 -26.89
C GLY A 283 -19.39 49.61 -25.50
N ILE A 284 -19.62 50.85 -25.03
CA ILE A 284 -19.23 51.35 -23.71
C ILE A 284 -20.47 51.58 -22.85
N LEU A 285 -20.45 51.09 -21.61
CA LEU A 285 -21.53 51.24 -20.64
C LEU A 285 -21.69 52.71 -20.24
N THR A 286 -22.80 53.34 -20.58
CA THR A 286 -23.06 54.76 -20.31
C THR A 286 -24.05 54.99 -19.18
N ALA A 287 -24.98 54.05 -18.93
CA ALA A 287 -25.93 54.16 -17.83
C ALA A 287 -26.29 52.81 -17.21
N ILE A 288 -26.64 52.84 -15.93
CA ILE A 288 -27.09 51.70 -15.12
C ILE A 288 -28.44 52.10 -14.52
N GLN A 289 -29.45 51.24 -14.65
CA GLN A 289 -30.77 51.43 -14.09
C GLN A 289 -31.17 50.19 -13.29
N ASN A 290 -31.56 50.38 -12.03
CA ASN A 290 -31.78 49.35 -11.03
C ASN A 290 -32.71 49.86 -9.93
#